data_AF-A0AAN5N9F4-F1
#
_entry.id   AF-A0AAN5N9F4-F1
#
_cell.length_a   1.000
_cell.length_b   1.000
_cell.length_c   1.000
_cell.angle_alpha   90.00
_cell.angle_beta   90.00
_cell.angle_gamma   90.00
#
_symmetry.space_group_name_H-M   'P 1'
#
loop_
_entity.id
_entity.type
_entity.pdbx_description
1 polymer ?
#
loop_
_entity_poly.entity_id
_entity_poly.type
_entity_poly.pdbx_seq_one_letter_code
_entity_poly.pdbx_strand_id
1 'polypeptide(L)'
;MELEEIIELVGAYEEDKNYIKIVKDAVVEELKELIPNFDENKLTSRQKLIMLTFIQHFYDNKELFENNKTYMKTSINSMLIKEMFRSKP
;
A
#
# COMPACT_ATOMS: atom_id res chain seq x y z
N MET A 1 -3.18 -6.77 -8.63
CA MET A 1 -2.06 -7.61 -8.11
C MET A 1 -2.67 -8.62 -7.16
N GLU A 2 -2.30 -9.87 -7.34
CA GLU A 2 -2.82 -10.95 -6.50
C GLU A 2 -2.19 -10.90 -5.11
N LEU A 3 -2.89 -11.45 -4.12
CA LEU A 3 -2.41 -11.42 -2.73
C LEU A 3 -1.13 -12.26 -2.58
N GLU A 4 -1.08 -13.40 -3.25
CA GLU A 4 0.06 -14.32 -3.27
C GLU A 4 1.30 -13.66 -3.89
N GLU A 5 1.13 -12.92 -5.00
CA GLU A 5 2.21 -12.14 -5.64
C GLU A 5 2.77 -11.09 -4.66
N ILE A 6 1.91 -10.44 -3.87
CA ILE A 6 2.33 -9.44 -2.88
C ILE A 6 3.11 -10.09 -1.74
N ILE A 7 2.63 -11.21 -1.22
CA ILE A 7 3.28 -11.93 -0.10
C ILE A 7 4.69 -12.37 -0.50
N GLU A 8 4.84 -12.93 -1.70
CA GLU A 8 6.13 -13.34 -2.25
C GLU A 8 7.09 -12.14 -2.40
N LEU A 9 6.62 -11.03 -2.98
CA LEU A 9 7.46 -9.86 -3.23
C LEU A 9 7.86 -9.11 -1.95
N VAL A 10 6.99 -9.08 -0.94
CA VAL A 10 7.26 -8.44 0.34
C VAL A 10 8.04 -9.37 1.28
N GLY A 11 8.10 -10.67 0.99
CA GLY A 11 8.74 -11.66 1.84
C GLY A 11 7.98 -11.89 3.16
N ALA A 12 6.65 -11.76 3.11
CA ALA A 12 5.81 -11.90 4.30
C ALA A 12 5.62 -13.36 4.72
N TYR A 13 5.54 -13.62 6.02
CA TYR A 13 5.20 -14.94 6.53
C TYR A 13 3.73 -15.29 6.26
N GLU A 14 3.42 -16.58 6.09
CA GLU A 14 2.05 -17.05 5.81
C GLU A 14 1.04 -16.66 6.90
N GLU A 15 1.48 -16.61 8.16
CA GLU A 15 0.66 -16.16 9.30
C GLU A 15 0.19 -14.70 9.16
N ASP A 16 0.92 -13.89 8.39
CA ASP A 16 0.62 -12.48 8.14
C ASP A 16 -0.29 -12.25 6.93
N LYS A 17 -0.70 -13.31 6.23
CA LYS A 17 -1.55 -13.22 5.02
C LYS A 17 -2.79 -12.37 5.23
N ASN A 18 -3.45 -12.51 6.39
CA ASN A 18 -4.63 -11.72 6.72
C ASN A 18 -4.31 -10.24 6.93
N TYR A 19 -3.17 -9.92 7.54
CA TYR A 19 -2.71 -8.54 7.73
C TYR A 19 -2.36 -7.91 6.37
N ILE A 20 -1.59 -8.59 5.54
CA ILE A 20 -1.23 -8.13 4.19
C ILE A 20 -2.49 -7.88 3.34
N LYS A 21 -3.52 -8.73 3.46
CA LYS A 21 -4.79 -8.51 2.78
C LYS A 21 -5.46 -7.20 3.21
N ILE A 22 -5.53 -6.93 4.52
CA ILE A 22 -6.12 -5.67 5.03
C ILE A 22 -5.33 -4.46 4.53
N VAL A 23 -4.00 -4.54 4.57
CA VAL A 23 -3.12 -3.47 4.08
C VAL A 23 -3.31 -3.24 2.58
N LYS A 24 -3.33 -4.32 1.79
CA LYS A 24 -3.59 -4.28 0.35
C LYS A 24 -4.90 -3.56 0.06
N ASP A 25 -5.99 -3.97 0.73
CA ASP A 25 -7.32 -3.40 0.51
C ASP A 25 -7.34 -1.89 0.85
N ALA A 26 -6.75 -1.50 1.98
CA ALA A 26 -6.64 -0.09 2.38
C ALA A 26 -5.81 0.75 1.40
N VAL A 27 -4.69 0.22 0.89
CA VAL A 27 -3.87 0.90 -0.12
C VAL A 27 -4.63 1.04 -1.43
N VAL A 28 -5.40 0.03 -1.85
CA VAL A 28 -6.22 0.08 -3.06
C VAL A 28 -7.34 1.11 -2.93
N GLU A 29 -8.04 1.16 -1.80
CA GLU A 29 -9.07 2.17 -1.51
C GLU A 29 -8.49 3.59 -1.64
N GLU A 30 -7.35 3.86 -1.02
CA GLU A 30 -6.71 5.18 -1.07
C GLU A 30 -6.26 5.53 -2.50
N LEU A 31 -5.67 4.59 -3.24
CA LEU A 31 -5.28 4.81 -4.63
C LEU A 31 -6.48 5.07 -5.56
N LYS A 32 -7.63 4.44 -5.29
CA LYS A 32 -8.89 4.71 -6.01
C LYS A 32 -9.42 6.12 -5.75
N GLU A 33 -9.29 6.61 -4.52
CA GLU A 33 -9.70 7.98 -4.16
C GLU A 33 -8.80 9.04 -4.81
N LEU A 34 -7.50 8.77 -4.91
CA LEU A 34 -6.50 9.78 -5.32
C LEU A 34 -6.15 9.78 -6.80
N ILE A 35 -6.24 8.63 -7.48
CA ILE A 35 -5.87 8.50 -8.90
C ILE A 35 -7.15 8.40 -9.74
N PRO A 36 -7.47 9.42 -10.56
CA PRO A 36 -8.61 9.35 -11.47
C PRO A 36 -8.49 8.15 -12.42
N ASN A 37 -9.60 7.42 -12.61
CA ASN A 37 -9.67 6.22 -13.46
C ASN A 37 -8.71 5.08 -13.02
N PHE A 38 -8.38 5.00 -11.73
CA PHE A 38 -7.62 3.86 -11.22
C PHE A 38 -8.37 2.54 -11.46
N ASP A 39 -7.69 1.58 -12.08
CA ASP A 39 -8.18 0.23 -12.34
C ASP A 39 -7.27 -0.78 -11.64
N GLU A 40 -7.76 -1.38 -10.56
CA GLU A 40 -7.03 -2.37 -9.76
C GLU A 40 -6.68 -3.66 -10.53
N ASN A 41 -7.40 -3.92 -11.62
CA ASN A 41 -7.17 -5.06 -12.50
C ASN A 41 -6.14 -4.76 -13.60
N LYS A 42 -5.81 -3.47 -13.81
CA LYS A 42 -4.89 -2.99 -14.87
C LYS A 42 -3.85 -2.01 -14.34
N LEU A 43 -3.18 -2.40 -13.26
CA LEU A 43 -2.09 -1.61 -12.68
C LEU A 43 -0.90 -1.51 -13.65
N THR A 44 -0.47 -0.29 -13.93
CA THR A 44 0.83 -0.02 -14.57
C THR A 44 1.98 -0.41 -13.63
N SER A 45 3.18 -0.68 -14.16
CA SER A 45 4.35 -1.01 -13.33
C SER A 45 4.67 0.05 -12.27
N ARG A 46 4.41 1.33 -12.56
CA ARG A 46 4.57 2.42 -11.59
C ARG A 46 3.57 2.30 -10.44
N GLN A 47 2.30 2.03 -10.73
CA GLN A 47 1.27 1.82 -9.72
C GLN A 47 1.54 0.57 -8.87
N LYS A 48 2.04 -0.51 -9.50
CA LYS A 48 2.49 -1.71 -8.77
C LYS A 48 3.61 -1.39 -7.78
N LEU A 49 4.63 -0.63 -8.21
CA LEU A 49 5.73 -0.23 -7.34
C LEU A 49 5.27 0.65 -6.16
N ILE A 50 4.38 1.61 -6.43
CA ILE A 50 3.78 2.46 -5.40
C ILE A 50 3.04 1.59 -4.37
N MET A 51 2.19 0.69 -4.84
CA MET A 51 1.42 -0.22 -3.98
C MET A 51 2.34 -1.10 -3.13
N LEU A 52 3.39 -1.68 -3.71
CA LEU A 52 4.38 -2.49 -2.98
C LEU A 52 5.12 -1.68 -1.91
N THR A 53 5.49 -0.44 -2.21
CA THR A 53 6.18 0.44 -1.27
C THR A 53 5.31 0.71 -0.03
N PHE A 54 4.01 0.94 -0.22
CA PHE A 54 3.08 1.09 0.89
C PHE A 54 2.93 -0.19 1.69
N ILE A 55 2.67 -1.31 1.01
CA ILE A 55 2.44 -2.58 1.68
C ILE A 55 3.67 -2.99 2.48
N GLN A 56 4.86 -2.87 1.90
CA GLN A 56 6.13 -3.14 2.58
C GLN A 56 6.33 -2.21 3.77
N HIS A 57 6.06 -0.92 3.63
CA HIS A 57 6.15 0.02 4.75
C HIS A 57 5.24 -0.37 5.92
N PHE A 58 4.00 -0.80 5.66
CA PHE A 58 3.11 -1.26 6.72
C PHE A 58 3.55 -2.58 7.33
N TYR A 59 4.03 -3.49 6.49
CA TYR A 59 4.51 -4.79 6.95
C TYR A 59 5.73 -4.66 7.86
N ASP A 60 6.74 -3.90 7.44
CA ASP A 60 7.96 -3.63 8.23
C ASP A 60 7.67 -2.97 9.57
N ASN A 61 6.52 -2.29 9.69
CA ASN A 61 6.09 -1.55 10.88
C ASN A 61 4.83 -2.15 11.50
N LYS A 62 4.50 -3.42 11.20
CA LYS A 62 3.25 -4.08 11.62
C LYS A 62 3.00 -3.94 13.13
N GLU A 63 4.03 -4.09 13.95
CA GLU A 63 3.96 -3.97 15.43
C GLU A 63 3.54 -2.56 15.90
N LEU A 64 3.90 -1.51 15.16
CA LEU A 64 3.52 -0.13 15.46
C LEU A 64 2.05 0.14 15.10
N PHE A 65 1.55 -0.53 14.05
CA PHE A 65 0.22 -0.32 13.50
C PHE A 65 -0.86 -1.24 14.08
N GLU A 66 -0.50 -2.41 14.63
CA GLU A 66 -1.42 -3.26 15.41
C GLU A 66 -2.05 -2.49 16.57
N ASN A 67 -1.34 -1.49 17.10
CA ASN A 67 -1.79 -0.69 18.25
C ASN A 67 -2.52 0.61 17.85
N ASN A 68 -2.52 1.04 16.57
CA ASN A 68 -3.12 2.34 16.20
C ASN A 68 -3.44 2.55 14.69
N LYS A 69 -4.65 2.16 14.25
CA LYS A 69 -5.12 2.27 12.84
C LYS A 69 -5.10 3.69 12.26
N THR A 70 -5.17 4.74 13.07
CA THR A 70 -5.16 6.14 12.61
C THR A 70 -3.79 6.58 12.06
N TYR A 71 -2.70 5.99 12.57
CA TYR A 71 -1.34 6.26 12.09
C TYR A 71 -1.11 5.68 10.70
N MET A 72 -1.75 4.57 10.37
CA MET A 72 -1.67 3.92 9.06
C MET A 72 -2.15 4.87 7.96
N LYS A 73 -3.39 5.38 8.08
CA LYS A 73 -3.98 6.32 7.13
C LYS A 73 -3.16 7.63 6.98
N THR A 74 -2.65 8.15 8.10
CA THR A 74 -1.84 9.38 8.10
C THR A 74 -0.51 9.19 7.36
N SER A 75 0.11 8.02 7.50
CA SER A 75 1.39 7.69 6.85
C SER A 75 1.22 7.54 5.34
N ILE A 76 0.16 6.85 4.89
CA ILE A 76 -0.17 6.73 3.46
C ILE A 76 -0.32 8.11 2.82
N ASN A 77 -1.13 8.97 3.44
CA ASN A 77 -1.43 10.31 2.92
C ASN A 77 -0.16 11.17 2.84
N SER A 78 0.71 11.11 3.85
CA SER A 78 1.94 11.90 3.86
C SER A 78 2.95 11.49 2.76
N MET A 79 3.05 10.20 2.46
CA MET A 79 3.94 9.67 1.44
C MET A 79 3.41 9.94 0.03
N LEU A 80 2.10 9.82 -0.18
CA LEU A 80 1.46 10.15 -1.44
C LEU A 80 1.54 11.65 -1.73
N ILE A 81 1.33 12.51 -0.73
CA ILE A 81 1.54 13.95 -0.85
C ILE A 81 2.98 14.24 -1.30
N LYS A 82 3.98 13.59 -0.72
CA LYS A 82 5.38 13.77 -1.11
C LYS A 82 5.62 13.40 -2.58
N GLU A 83 5.01 12.32 -3.08
CA GLU A 83 5.09 11.94 -4.50
C GLU A 83 4.34 12.90 -5.43
N MET A 84 3.18 13.42 -5.03
CA MET A 84 2.47 14.47 -5.77
C MET A 84 3.27 15.77 -5.86
N PHE A 85 4.03 16.13 -4.83
CA PHE A 85 4.90 17.31 -4.86
C PHE A 85 6.23 17.06 -5.60
N ARG A 86 6.69 15.81 -5.69
CA ARG A 86 7.88 15.43 -6.47
C ARG A 86 7.66 15.49 -7.99
N SER A 87 6.41 15.50 -8.42
CA SER A 87 5.97 15.49 -9.81
C SER A 87 5.57 16.86 -10.37
N LYS A 88 5.77 17.95 -9.60
CA LYS A 88 5.71 19.32 -10.14
C LYS A 88 7.12 19.75 -10.61
N PRO A 89 7.25 20.39 -11.79
CA PRO A 89 8.50 20.98 -12.26
C PRO A 89 8.98 22.12 -11.36
#